data_AF-W9B6K0-F1
#
_entry.id   AF-W9B6K0-F1
#
_cell.length_a   1.000
_cell.length_b   1.000
_cell.length_c   1.000
_cell.angle_alpha   90.00
_cell.angle_beta   90.00
_cell.angle_gamma   90.00
#
_symmetry.space_group_name_H-M   'P 1'
#
loop_
_entity.id
_entity.type
_entity.pdbx_description
1 polymer ?
#
loop_
_entity_poly.entity_id
_entity_poly.type
_entity_poly.pdbx_seq_one_letter_code
_entity_poly.pdbx_strand_id
1 'polypeptide(L)'
;MALESGDHIWYYDGQGNEFAIPGEQTSTDKNVPRQVWFPGANPGDQNDYRGNGKHIFYFVLFDTEVRRGQPQLLSGRGSFAWLHNNPGNLSSDGRDYGQFPGKLGWHNFFVFPDKDTGFAAIQPWLENNGYLGLSITETFKKYAPRGDGHNTPEQYAAQVAAAVGISPDTLLQDLGDDEWQSLLNGIERVEGTIEGDTFTYNDPDLPAAISSLALNL
;
A
#
# COMPACT_ATOMS: atom_id res chain seq x y z
N MET A 1 19.32 12.72 -7.19
CA MET A 1 19.46 11.31 -6.80
C MET A 1 18.82 10.51 -7.92
N ALA A 2 19.47 9.48 -8.44
CA ALA A 2 18.81 8.58 -9.39
C ALA A 2 17.74 7.80 -8.62
N LEU A 3 16.59 7.56 -9.24
CA LEU A 3 15.58 6.67 -8.66
C LEU A 3 15.99 5.23 -8.87
N GLU A 4 15.58 4.38 -7.95
CA GLU A 4 15.85 2.96 -7.88
C GLU A 4 14.56 2.17 -7.64
N SER A 5 14.62 0.86 -7.81
CA SER A 5 13.49 -0.02 -7.49
C SER A 5 13.06 0.13 -6.04
N GLY A 6 11.75 0.16 -5.84
CA GLY A 6 11.10 0.46 -4.57
C GLY A 6 10.88 1.95 -4.30
N ASP A 7 11.46 2.87 -5.09
CA ASP A 7 11.15 4.30 -4.97
C ASP A 7 9.73 4.60 -5.45
N HIS A 8 9.13 5.63 -4.85
CA HIS A 8 7.84 6.16 -5.27
C HIS A 8 7.93 7.62 -5.72
N ILE A 9 6.95 8.01 -6.53
CA ILE A 9 6.80 9.38 -7.02
C ILE A 9 5.33 9.77 -6.92
N TRP A 10 5.05 10.88 -6.24
CA TRP A 10 3.81 11.61 -6.44
C TRP A 10 3.89 12.40 -7.73
N TYR A 11 2.83 12.36 -8.52
CA TYR A 11 2.71 13.08 -9.78
C TYR A 11 1.39 13.86 -9.82
N TYR A 12 1.43 15.09 -10.33
CA TYR A 12 0.26 15.87 -10.68
C TYR A 12 0.28 16.19 -12.17
N ASP A 13 -0.81 15.89 -12.87
CA ASP A 13 -0.89 15.93 -14.34
C ASP A 13 -1.03 17.34 -14.95
N GLY A 14 -1.10 18.39 -14.12
CA GLY A 14 -1.24 19.77 -14.58
C GLY A 14 -2.64 20.17 -15.05
N GLN A 15 -3.63 19.28 -14.97
CA GLN A 15 -5.00 19.50 -15.48
C GLN A 15 -6.01 19.91 -14.39
N GLY A 16 -5.51 20.32 -13.24
CA GLY A 16 -6.32 20.79 -12.12
C GLY A 16 -7.11 22.07 -12.41
N ASN A 17 -7.97 22.42 -11.46
CA ASN A 17 -8.78 23.63 -11.47
C ASN A 17 -7.94 24.89 -11.14
N GLU A 18 -8.62 26.03 -10.97
CA GLU A 18 -8.01 27.34 -10.69
C GLU A 18 -7.20 27.41 -9.38
N PHE A 19 -7.33 26.41 -8.49
CA PHE A 19 -6.56 26.32 -7.25
C PHE A 19 -5.27 25.51 -7.39
N ALA A 20 -4.99 24.96 -8.58
CA ALA A 20 -3.78 24.21 -8.85
C ALA A 20 -2.72 25.05 -9.56
N ILE A 21 -1.45 24.75 -9.30
CA ILE A 21 -0.36 25.34 -10.08
C ILE A 21 -0.39 24.82 -11.53
N PRO A 22 0.07 25.61 -12.51
CA PRO A 22 0.10 25.17 -13.89
C PRO A 22 1.22 24.15 -14.14
N GLY A 23 0.96 23.23 -15.08
CA GLY A 23 1.94 22.26 -15.57
C GLY A 23 2.11 21.04 -14.67
N GLU A 24 2.73 20.02 -15.24
CA GLU A 24 3.02 18.77 -14.55
C GLU A 24 3.99 18.96 -13.40
N GLN A 25 3.82 18.17 -12.34
CA GLN A 25 4.68 18.22 -11.16
C GLN A 25 5.01 16.80 -10.67
N THR A 26 6.21 16.64 -10.12
CA THR A 26 6.67 15.39 -9.50
C THR A 26 7.22 15.66 -8.12
N SER A 27 7.07 14.73 -7.19
CA SER A 27 7.76 14.77 -5.90
C SER A 27 8.06 13.36 -5.40
N THR A 28 9.24 13.19 -4.82
CA THR A 28 9.66 11.98 -4.09
C THR A 28 9.37 12.08 -2.60
N ASP A 29 8.68 13.13 -2.16
CA ASP A 29 8.30 13.29 -0.76
C ASP A 29 7.35 12.15 -0.34
N LYS A 30 7.33 11.85 0.96
CA LYS A 30 6.42 10.84 1.51
C LYS A 30 4.95 11.18 1.26
N ASN A 31 4.59 12.45 1.39
CA ASN A 31 3.23 12.94 1.21
C ASN A 31 3.15 13.77 -0.06
N VAL A 32 1.96 13.83 -0.67
CA VAL A 32 1.65 14.79 -1.72
C VAL A 32 2.03 16.22 -1.24
N PRO A 33 2.81 16.99 -2.00
CA PRO A 33 3.13 18.40 -1.70
C PRO A 33 1.93 19.35 -1.86
N ARG A 34 0.82 19.08 -1.16
CA ARG A 34 -0.49 19.71 -1.40
C ARG A 34 -0.46 21.24 -1.34
N GLN A 35 0.24 21.83 -0.38
CA GLN A 35 0.31 23.29 -0.26
C GLN A 35 1.14 23.94 -1.38
N VAL A 36 2.04 23.18 -2.00
CA VAL A 36 2.84 23.63 -3.15
C VAL A 36 2.03 23.47 -4.43
N TRP A 37 1.41 22.31 -4.65
CA TRP A 37 0.66 22.01 -5.87
C TRP A 37 -0.71 22.67 -5.91
N PHE A 38 -1.33 22.90 -4.75
CA PHE A 38 -2.65 23.48 -4.60
C PHE A 38 -2.60 24.64 -3.58
N PRO A 39 -2.12 25.83 -4.00
CA PRO A 39 -2.05 27.00 -3.12
C PRO A 39 -3.40 27.28 -2.44
N GLY A 40 -3.34 27.49 -1.12
CA GLY A 40 -4.54 27.69 -0.29
C GLY A 40 -5.18 26.39 0.23
N ALA A 41 -4.58 25.22 0.00
CA ALA A 41 -4.91 24.00 0.74
C ALA A 41 -4.75 24.23 2.26
N ASN A 42 -5.73 23.77 3.03
CA ASN A 42 -5.72 23.87 4.48
C ASN A 42 -4.55 23.04 5.06
N PRO A 43 -3.59 23.65 5.79
CA PRO A 43 -2.48 22.92 6.38
C PRO A 43 -2.93 21.91 7.45
N GLY A 44 -4.09 22.13 8.08
CA GLY A 44 -4.65 21.24 9.10
C GLY A 44 -5.46 20.05 8.56
N ASP A 45 -5.75 20.02 7.26
CA ASP A 45 -6.46 18.91 6.61
C ASP A 45 -5.51 18.21 5.64
N GLN A 46 -5.18 16.94 5.91
CA GLN A 46 -4.26 16.17 5.08
C GLN A 46 -4.85 15.74 3.73
N ASN A 47 -6.17 15.83 3.57
CA ASN A 47 -6.91 15.42 2.39
C ASN A 47 -7.43 16.61 1.57
N ASP A 48 -7.11 17.85 1.98
CA ASP A 48 -7.45 19.03 1.19
C ASP A 48 -6.52 19.14 -0.03
N TYR A 49 -7.02 18.62 -1.15
CA TYR A 49 -6.43 18.76 -2.48
C TYR A 49 -7.12 19.86 -3.31
N ARG A 50 -7.96 20.70 -2.69
CA ARG A 50 -8.73 21.76 -3.37
C ARG A 50 -9.60 21.26 -4.54
N GLY A 51 -10.08 20.02 -4.47
CA GLY A 51 -10.86 19.37 -5.52
C GLY A 51 -10.04 18.76 -6.67
N ASN A 52 -8.70 18.72 -6.56
CA ASN A 52 -7.80 18.21 -7.60
C ASN A 52 -7.33 16.77 -7.38
N GLY A 53 -7.92 16.02 -6.44
CA GLY A 53 -7.47 14.68 -6.08
C GLY A 53 -7.38 13.70 -7.27
N LYS A 54 -8.27 13.84 -8.25
CA LYS A 54 -8.32 13.02 -9.49
C LYS A 54 -7.15 13.25 -10.45
N HIS A 55 -6.43 14.36 -10.28
CA HIS A 55 -5.26 14.75 -11.07
C HIS A 55 -3.94 14.37 -10.41
N ILE A 56 -4.02 13.72 -9.24
CA ILE A 56 -2.86 13.25 -8.48
C ILE A 56 -2.72 11.76 -8.70
N PHE A 57 -1.51 11.31 -8.99
CA PHE A 57 -1.15 9.93 -9.21
C PHE A 57 0.04 9.57 -8.35
N TYR A 58 0.14 8.29 -8.03
CA TYR A 58 1.23 7.71 -7.28
C TYR A 58 1.88 6.63 -8.13
N PHE A 59 3.18 6.75 -8.34
CA PHE A 59 3.98 5.81 -9.09
C PHE A 59 4.93 5.05 -8.16
N VAL A 60 5.15 3.77 -8.43
CA VAL A 60 6.17 2.93 -7.79
C VAL A 60 6.99 2.25 -8.86
N LEU A 61 8.31 2.28 -8.70
CA LEU A 61 9.27 1.79 -9.70
C LEU A 61 9.77 0.41 -9.30
N PHE A 62 9.86 -0.50 -10.26
CA PHE A 62 10.45 -1.83 -10.14
C PHE A 62 11.42 -2.08 -11.28
N ASP A 63 12.25 -3.12 -11.19
CA ASP A 63 13.33 -3.37 -12.16
C ASP A 63 12.85 -3.41 -13.63
N THR A 64 11.62 -3.85 -13.87
CA THR A 64 11.10 -4.05 -15.24
C THR A 64 9.83 -3.27 -15.55
N GLU A 65 9.23 -2.61 -14.56
CA GLU A 65 7.93 -1.97 -14.70
C GLU A 65 7.75 -0.76 -13.78
N VAL A 66 6.82 0.11 -14.14
CA VAL A 66 6.33 1.20 -13.30
C VAL A 66 4.84 0.98 -13.06
N ARG A 67 4.42 1.02 -11.80
CA ARG A 67 3.01 0.92 -11.42
C ARG A 67 2.44 2.28 -11.08
N ARG A 68 1.23 2.58 -11.55
CA ARG A 68 0.49 3.82 -11.29
C ARG A 68 -0.82 3.53 -10.57
N GLY A 69 -1.13 4.33 -9.56
CA GLY A 69 -2.40 4.33 -8.86
C GLY A 69 -2.82 5.73 -8.39
N GLN A 70 -3.94 5.78 -7.67
CA GLN A 70 -4.47 6.96 -6.99
C GLN A 70 -4.95 6.57 -5.58
N PRO A 71 -4.05 6.03 -4.73
CA PRO A 71 -4.43 5.45 -3.44
C PRO A 71 -4.99 6.48 -2.45
N GLN A 72 -4.81 7.78 -2.72
CA GLN A 72 -5.41 8.87 -1.95
C GLN A 72 -6.92 9.05 -2.19
N LEU A 73 -7.47 8.41 -3.23
CA LEU A 73 -8.90 8.47 -3.53
C LEU A 73 -9.59 7.20 -3.04
N LEU A 74 -10.71 7.36 -2.35
CA LEU A 74 -11.54 6.23 -1.91
C LEU A 74 -11.98 5.34 -3.09
N SER A 75 -12.21 5.94 -4.26
CA SER A 75 -12.56 5.24 -5.51
C SER A 75 -11.36 5.07 -6.45
N GLY A 76 -10.15 5.32 -5.97
CA GLY A 76 -8.93 5.26 -6.77
C GLY A 76 -8.56 3.83 -7.13
N ARG A 77 -7.87 3.67 -8.25
CA ARG A 77 -7.23 2.40 -8.64
C ARG A 77 -5.82 2.32 -8.09
N GLY A 78 -5.26 1.11 -7.99
CA GLY A 78 -3.93 0.90 -7.41
C GLY A 78 -3.96 1.09 -5.90
N SER A 79 -4.36 0.05 -5.16
CA SER A 79 -4.23 0.03 -3.70
C SER A 79 -2.76 -0.06 -3.28
N PHE A 80 -2.42 0.27 -2.03
CA PHE A 80 -1.05 0.12 -1.53
C PHE A 80 -0.58 -1.34 -1.61
N ALA A 81 -1.47 -2.29 -1.28
CA ALA A 81 -1.17 -3.71 -1.42
C ALA A 81 -0.70 -4.08 -2.82
N TRP A 82 -1.31 -3.49 -3.86
CA TRP A 82 -0.89 -3.67 -5.25
C TRP A 82 0.36 -2.85 -5.60
N LEU A 83 0.37 -1.56 -5.31
CA LEU A 83 1.46 -0.63 -5.66
C LEU A 83 2.80 -1.04 -5.04
N HIS A 84 2.76 -1.59 -3.82
CA HIS A 84 3.93 -1.89 -3.02
C HIS A 84 4.27 -3.39 -2.96
N ASN A 85 3.57 -4.24 -3.73
CA ASN A 85 3.65 -5.70 -3.58
C ASN A 85 3.47 -6.15 -2.12
N ASN A 86 2.59 -5.50 -1.38
CA ASN A 86 2.46 -5.64 0.07
C ASN A 86 1.06 -6.15 0.42
N PRO A 87 0.74 -7.43 0.16
CA PRO A 87 -0.62 -7.96 0.33
C PRO A 87 -1.17 -7.86 1.76
N GLY A 88 -0.31 -7.69 2.77
CA GLY A 88 -0.72 -7.45 4.15
C GLY A 88 -0.80 -5.97 4.57
N ASN A 89 -0.54 -5.01 3.67
CA ASN A 89 -0.34 -3.58 4.02
C ASN A 89 0.57 -3.40 5.26
N LEU A 90 1.65 -4.18 5.30
CA LEU A 90 2.61 -4.20 6.40
C LEU A 90 3.33 -2.86 6.48
N SER A 91 3.32 -2.27 7.69
CA SER A 91 4.03 -1.02 7.99
C SER A 91 5.38 -1.29 8.64
N SER A 92 6.33 -0.38 8.41
CA SER A 92 7.67 -0.49 8.96
C SER A 92 7.69 -0.50 10.48
N ASP A 93 8.36 -1.51 11.03
CA ASP A 93 8.77 -1.64 12.43
C ASP A 93 10.31 -1.58 12.57
N GLY A 94 11.01 -1.24 11.48
CA GLY A 94 12.47 -1.17 11.38
C GLY A 94 13.18 -2.50 11.09
N ARG A 95 12.45 -3.62 10.95
CA ARG A 95 13.05 -4.93 10.62
C ARG A 95 13.04 -5.20 9.12
N ASP A 96 13.85 -6.17 8.72
CA ASP A 96 13.94 -6.68 7.35
C ASP A 96 13.07 -7.94 7.20
N TYR A 97 12.14 -7.89 6.24
CA TYR A 97 11.26 -8.98 5.83
C TYR A 97 11.39 -9.29 4.33
N GLY A 98 12.45 -8.81 3.67
CA GLY A 98 12.66 -8.96 2.23
C GLY A 98 12.14 -7.78 1.39
N GLN A 99 11.67 -6.70 2.03
CA GLN A 99 11.36 -5.46 1.32
C GLN A 99 12.62 -4.78 0.78
N PHE A 100 12.46 -3.81 -0.12
CA PHE A 100 13.58 -2.97 -0.54
C PHE A 100 14.17 -2.18 0.65
N PRO A 101 15.49 -2.26 0.91
CA PRO A 101 16.10 -1.60 2.07
C PRO A 101 15.90 -0.09 2.07
N GLY A 102 15.32 0.43 3.15
CA GLY A 102 15.11 1.87 3.34
C GLY A 102 14.03 2.50 2.45
N LYS A 103 13.35 1.71 1.61
CA LYS A 103 12.25 2.18 0.75
C LYS A 103 10.93 2.02 1.49
N LEU A 104 10.25 3.14 1.75
CA LEU A 104 8.96 3.17 2.41
C LEU A 104 7.99 4.03 1.61
N GLY A 105 6.83 3.44 1.33
CA GLY A 105 5.75 4.15 0.67
C GLY A 105 5.02 5.12 1.60
N TRP A 106 3.91 5.65 1.08
CA TRP A 106 2.99 6.43 1.91
C TRP A 106 2.50 5.60 3.12
N HIS A 107 2.19 6.27 4.24
CA HIS A 107 1.91 5.63 5.55
C HIS A 107 3.03 4.77 6.19
N ASN A 108 4.25 4.76 5.64
CA ASN A 108 5.36 3.86 6.05
C ASN A 108 5.13 2.39 5.67
N PHE A 109 4.32 2.10 4.66
CA PHE A 109 4.20 0.75 4.16
C PHE A 109 5.53 0.28 3.55
N PHE A 110 5.86 -0.99 3.81
CA PHE A 110 6.95 -1.66 3.12
C PHE A 110 6.67 -1.77 1.63
N VAL A 111 7.73 -1.71 0.82
CA VAL A 111 7.68 -1.92 -0.63
C VAL A 111 8.51 -3.17 -0.95
N PHE A 112 7.87 -4.22 -1.46
CA PHE A 112 8.50 -5.51 -1.74
C PHE A 112 8.85 -5.65 -3.23
N PRO A 113 9.89 -6.44 -3.57
CA PRO A 113 10.27 -6.69 -4.96
C PRO A 113 9.17 -7.39 -5.76
N ASP A 114 8.43 -8.30 -5.11
CA ASP A 114 7.31 -9.03 -5.69
C ASP A 114 6.28 -9.39 -4.62
N LYS A 115 5.08 -9.76 -5.09
CA LYS A 115 3.94 -10.07 -4.24
C LYS A 115 4.20 -11.27 -3.33
N ASP A 116 4.91 -12.29 -3.81
CA ASP A 116 5.17 -13.51 -3.06
C ASP A 116 6.07 -13.23 -1.86
N THR A 117 7.09 -12.38 -2.04
CA THR A 117 7.95 -11.88 -0.96
C THR A 117 7.14 -11.11 0.08
N GLY A 118 6.28 -10.19 -0.37
CA GLY A 118 5.40 -9.45 0.55
C GLY A 118 4.37 -10.31 1.27
N PHE A 119 3.89 -11.39 0.63
CA PHE A 119 2.99 -12.37 1.26
C PHE A 119 3.73 -13.19 2.32
N ALA A 120 4.92 -13.69 2.01
CA ALA A 120 5.77 -14.43 2.94
C ALA A 120 6.18 -13.58 4.16
N ALA A 121 6.23 -12.25 4.02
CA ALA A 121 6.54 -11.32 5.11
C ALA A 121 5.44 -11.21 6.19
N ILE A 122 4.19 -11.58 5.89
CA ILE A 122 3.06 -11.34 6.82
C ILE A 122 3.24 -12.13 8.12
N GLN A 123 3.57 -13.42 8.06
CA GLN A 123 3.77 -14.24 9.25
C GLN A 123 4.90 -13.73 10.16
N PRO A 124 6.16 -13.58 9.70
CA PRO A 124 7.22 -13.07 10.57
C PRO A 124 6.94 -11.65 11.05
N TRP A 125 6.19 -10.83 10.30
CA TRP A 125 5.74 -9.53 10.79
C TRP A 125 4.76 -9.67 11.98
N LEU A 126 3.74 -10.53 11.88
CA LEU A 126 2.80 -10.81 12.97
C LEU A 126 3.52 -11.34 14.22
N GLU A 127 4.46 -12.27 14.03
CA GLU A 127 5.29 -12.86 15.09
C GLU A 127 6.05 -11.78 15.87
N ASN A 128 6.57 -10.76 15.17
CA ASN A 128 7.37 -9.70 15.75
C ASN A 128 6.57 -8.48 16.25
N ASN A 129 5.29 -8.37 15.90
CA ASN A 129 4.44 -7.21 16.20
C ASN A 129 3.34 -7.50 17.23
N GLY A 130 3.59 -8.51 18.07
CA GLY A 130 2.77 -8.82 19.25
C GLY A 130 1.40 -9.41 18.91
N TYR A 131 1.33 -10.27 17.89
CA TYR A 131 0.11 -10.99 17.52
C TYR A 131 0.06 -12.42 18.04
N LEU A 132 1.19 -13.03 18.41
CA LEU A 132 1.25 -14.44 18.81
C LEU A 132 0.32 -14.83 19.97
N GLY A 133 0.15 -13.93 20.94
CA GLY A 133 -0.75 -14.14 22.08
C GLY A 133 -2.23 -13.79 21.80
N LEU A 134 -2.57 -13.41 20.58
CA LEU A 134 -3.95 -13.09 20.18
C LEU A 134 -4.61 -14.32 19.57
N SER A 135 -5.94 -14.41 19.73
CA SER A 135 -6.73 -15.35 18.94
C SER A 135 -6.85 -14.88 17.48
N ILE A 136 -7.34 -15.74 16.61
CA ILE A 136 -7.70 -15.36 15.23
C ILE A 136 -8.67 -14.17 15.24
N THR A 137 -9.68 -14.19 16.12
CA THR A 137 -10.63 -13.08 16.28
C THR A 137 -9.96 -11.79 16.72
N GLU A 138 -9.14 -11.84 17.77
CA GLU A 138 -8.45 -10.65 18.28
C GLU A 138 -7.40 -10.12 17.28
N THR A 139 -6.81 -11.01 16.48
CA THR A 139 -5.94 -10.64 15.36
C THR A 139 -6.70 -9.79 14.36
N PHE A 140 -7.84 -10.26 13.82
CA PHE A 140 -8.62 -9.46 12.88
C PHE A 140 -9.20 -8.18 13.49
N LYS A 141 -9.56 -8.16 14.77
CA LYS A 141 -10.01 -6.93 15.45
C LYS A 141 -8.90 -5.89 15.57
N LYS A 142 -7.65 -6.31 15.79
CA LYS A 142 -6.49 -5.42 15.84
C LYS A 142 -6.05 -4.98 14.44
N TYR A 143 -6.07 -5.91 13.49
CA TYR A 143 -5.59 -5.69 12.13
C TYR A 143 -6.58 -4.88 11.28
N ALA A 144 -7.87 -5.24 11.34
CA ALA A 144 -8.97 -4.63 10.59
C ALA A 144 -10.13 -4.26 11.55
N PRO A 145 -9.95 -3.22 12.40
CA PRO A 145 -10.91 -2.90 13.44
C PRO A 145 -12.30 -2.57 12.90
N ARG A 146 -13.32 -2.93 13.69
CA ARG A 146 -14.70 -2.53 13.42
C ARG A 146 -14.81 -1.01 13.43
N GLY A 147 -15.43 -0.45 12.39
CA GLY A 147 -15.62 1.00 12.25
C GLY A 147 -14.60 1.68 11.34
N ASP A 148 -13.54 0.97 10.93
CA ASP A 148 -12.72 1.37 9.80
C ASP A 148 -13.32 0.80 8.50
N GLY A 149 -13.92 1.67 7.68
CA GLY A 149 -14.60 1.29 6.43
C GLY A 149 -15.69 0.23 6.61
N HIS A 150 -15.60 -0.85 5.81
CA HIS A 150 -16.56 -1.96 5.78
C HIS A 150 -16.06 -3.20 6.54
N ASN A 151 -15.08 -3.05 7.44
CA ASN A 151 -14.45 -4.17 8.12
C ASN A 151 -15.42 -4.95 9.02
N THR A 152 -15.37 -6.28 8.88
CA THR A 152 -16.18 -7.24 9.66
C THR A 152 -15.26 -8.28 10.32
N PRO A 153 -14.45 -7.88 11.32
CA PRO A 153 -13.36 -8.71 11.83
C PRO A 153 -13.81 -10.08 12.35
N GLU A 154 -14.98 -10.18 13.00
CA GLU A 154 -15.52 -11.46 13.46
C GLU A 154 -15.94 -12.37 12.30
N GLN A 155 -16.40 -11.81 11.18
CA GLN A 155 -16.73 -12.59 9.99
C GLN A 155 -15.46 -13.11 9.31
N TYR A 156 -14.42 -12.29 9.22
CA TYR A 156 -13.11 -12.69 8.69
C TYR A 156 -12.51 -13.83 9.51
N ALA A 157 -12.51 -13.69 10.84
CA ALA A 157 -12.03 -14.71 11.76
C ALA A 157 -12.80 -16.03 11.61
N ALA A 158 -14.13 -15.98 11.56
CA ALA A 158 -14.97 -17.16 11.37
C ALA A 158 -14.69 -17.86 10.03
N GLN A 159 -14.48 -17.12 8.95
CA GLN A 159 -14.16 -17.68 7.63
C GLN A 159 -12.80 -18.39 7.63
N VAL A 160 -11.76 -17.76 8.20
CA VAL A 160 -10.42 -18.36 8.31
C VAL A 160 -10.45 -19.62 9.16
N ALA A 161 -11.07 -19.55 10.34
CA ALA A 161 -11.14 -20.68 11.26
C ALA A 161 -11.94 -21.85 10.68
N ALA A 162 -13.05 -21.57 9.98
CA ALA A 162 -13.87 -22.58 9.32
C ALA A 162 -13.14 -23.30 8.17
N ALA A 163 -12.25 -22.60 7.45
CA ALA A 163 -11.52 -23.18 6.32
C ALA A 163 -10.56 -24.32 6.72
N VAL A 164 -10.11 -24.33 7.98
CA VAL A 164 -9.18 -25.35 8.53
C VAL A 164 -9.76 -26.12 9.72
N GLY A 165 -11.04 -25.90 10.06
CA GLY A 165 -11.76 -26.69 11.06
C GLY A 165 -11.37 -26.39 12.52
N ILE A 166 -10.91 -25.17 12.82
CA ILE A 166 -10.52 -24.75 14.19
C ILE A 166 -11.46 -23.70 14.77
N SER A 167 -11.26 -23.38 16.06
CA SER A 167 -11.97 -22.29 16.73
C SER A 167 -11.40 -20.93 16.32
N PRO A 168 -12.23 -19.89 16.11
CA PRO A 168 -11.75 -18.52 15.95
C PRO A 168 -11.13 -17.93 17.25
N ASP A 169 -11.21 -18.66 18.37
CA ASP A 169 -10.54 -18.37 19.64
C ASP A 169 -9.15 -19.01 19.75
N THR A 170 -8.74 -19.86 18.80
CA THR A 170 -7.39 -20.45 18.77
C THR A 170 -6.34 -19.34 18.68
N LEU A 171 -5.28 -19.44 19.49
CA LEU A 171 -4.18 -18.47 19.52
C LEU A 171 -3.26 -18.65 18.33
N LEU A 172 -2.68 -17.55 17.85
CA LEU A 172 -1.76 -17.52 16.72
C LEU A 172 -0.51 -18.39 16.96
N GLN A 173 0.02 -18.37 18.19
CA GLN A 173 1.16 -19.21 18.57
C GLN A 173 0.87 -20.72 18.55
N ASP A 174 -0.40 -21.12 18.54
CA ASP A 174 -0.82 -22.52 18.56
C ASP A 174 -1.17 -23.04 17.15
N LEU A 175 -1.07 -22.19 16.12
CA LEU A 175 -1.42 -22.56 14.75
C LEU A 175 -0.36 -23.46 14.10
N GLY A 176 -0.83 -24.49 13.40
CA GLY A 176 -0.03 -25.28 12.46
C GLY A 176 0.09 -24.62 11.08
N ASP A 177 0.91 -25.20 10.19
CA ASP A 177 1.26 -24.63 8.88
C ASP A 177 0.03 -24.32 8.00
N ASP A 178 -0.92 -25.26 7.90
CA ASP A 178 -2.14 -25.07 7.10
C ASP A 178 -3.03 -23.96 7.66
N GLU A 179 -3.05 -23.81 8.99
CA GLU A 179 -3.85 -22.82 9.70
C GLU A 179 -3.24 -21.42 9.56
N TRP A 180 -1.91 -21.32 9.64
CA TRP A 180 -1.16 -20.12 9.27
C TRP A 180 -1.47 -19.71 7.84
N GLN A 181 -1.35 -20.62 6.88
CA GLN A 181 -1.64 -20.31 5.47
C GLN A 181 -3.07 -19.78 5.29
N SER A 182 -4.06 -20.36 5.98
CA SER A 182 -5.45 -19.88 5.95
C SER A 182 -5.58 -18.46 6.51
N LEU A 183 -4.89 -18.17 7.61
CA LEU A 183 -4.85 -16.83 8.19
C LEU A 183 -4.22 -15.80 7.25
N LEU A 184 -3.05 -16.10 6.66
CA LEU A 184 -2.36 -15.19 5.75
C LEU A 184 -3.21 -14.88 4.51
N ASN A 185 -3.85 -15.90 3.94
CA ASN A 185 -4.83 -15.74 2.85
C ASN A 185 -6.04 -14.89 3.27
N GLY A 186 -6.45 -15.00 4.54
CA GLY A 186 -7.49 -14.17 5.12
C GLY A 186 -7.10 -12.70 5.19
N ILE A 187 -5.88 -12.41 5.68
CA ILE A 187 -5.34 -11.04 5.76
C ILE A 187 -5.28 -10.41 4.36
N GLU A 188 -4.70 -11.09 3.37
CA GLU A 188 -4.64 -10.59 1.99
C GLU A 188 -6.03 -10.23 1.43
N ARG A 189 -7.03 -11.08 1.69
CA ARG A 189 -8.40 -10.84 1.23
C ARG A 189 -9.02 -9.61 1.88
N VAL A 190 -8.77 -9.41 3.17
CA VAL A 190 -9.31 -8.28 3.94
C VAL A 190 -8.69 -6.96 3.50
N GLU A 191 -7.37 -6.94 3.32
CA GLU A 191 -6.65 -5.76 2.84
C GLU A 191 -7.09 -5.35 1.43
N GLY A 192 -7.33 -6.35 0.57
CA GLY A 192 -7.87 -6.13 -0.76
C GLY A 192 -6.86 -5.52 -1.73
N THR A 193 -6.72 -6.17 -2.89
CA THR A 193 -5.88 -5.67 -3.98
C THR A 193 -6.75 -5.01 -5.04
N ILE A 194 -6.54 -3.71 -5.29
CA ILE A 194 -7.15 -3.01 -6.42
C ILE A 194 -6.04 -2.69 -7.41
N GLU A 195 -6.09 -3.30 -8.59
CA GLU A 195 -5.07 -3.06 -9.61
C GLU A 195 -5.16 -1.65 -10.21
N GLY A 196 -4.00 -1.03 -10.37
CA GLY A 196 -3.80 0.20 -11.10
C GLY A 196 -3.44 -0.07 -12.56
N ASP A 197 -2.53 0.74 -13.08
CA ASP A 197 -1.97 0.59 -14.43
C ASP A 197 -0.48 0.26 -14.34
N THR A 198 -0.01 -0.64 -15.20
CA THR A 198 1.39 -1.03 -15.30
C THR A 198 1.95 -0.53 -16.62
N PHE A 199 3.16 0.03 -16.58
CA PHE A 199 3.89 0.53 -17.74
C PHE A 199 5.26 -0.11 -17.82
N THR A 200 5.76 -0.29 -19.04
CA THR A 200 7.22 -0.43 -19.24
C THR A 200 7.87 0.95 -19.26
N TYR A 201 9.19 1.03 -19.05
CA TYR A 201 9.90 2.32 -19.06
C TYR A 201 9.87 3.06 -20.41
N ASN A 202 9.63 2.33 -21.51
CA ASN A 202 9.52 2.89 -22.86
C ASN A 202 8.06 3.03 -23.33
N ASP A 203 7.09 2.86 -22.43
CA ASP A 203 5.68 2.96 -22.77
C ASP A 203 5.33 4.41 -23.15
N PRO A 204 4.72 4.65 -24.32
CA PRO A 204 4.34 6.00 -24.75
C PRO A 204 3.29 6.67 -23.86
N ASP A 205 2.53 5.89 -23.09
CA ASP A 205 1.51 6.40 -22.17
C ASP A 205 2.08 6.73 -20.77
N LEU A 206 3.34 6.38 -20.51
CA LEU A 206 4.04 6.79 -19.29
C LEU A 206 4.42 8.29 -19.40
N PRO A 207 4.03 9.15 -18.44
CA PRO A 207 4.35 10.57 -18.51
C PRO A 207 5.85 10.81 -18.67
N ALA A 208 6.22 11.73 -19.58
CA ALA A 208 7.62 12.00 -19.90
C ALA A 208 8.44 12.43 -18.67
N ALA A 209 7.81 13.12 -17.72
CA ALA A 209 8.42 13.49 -16.45
C ALA A 209 8.80 12.26 -15.59
N ILE A 210 7.98 11.20 -15.61
CA ILE A 210 8.24 9.96 -14.90
C ILE A 210 9.29 9.12 -15.63
N SER A 211 9.15 8.93 -16.94
CA SER A 211 10.13 8.17 -17.71
C SER A 211 11.53 8.79 -17.61
N SER A 212 11.64 10.12 -17.65
CA SER A 212 12.92 10.83 -17.50
C SER A 212 13.61 10.62 -16.15
N LEU A 213 12.83 10.49 -15.07
CA LEU A 213 13.36 10.21 -13.73
C LEU A 213 13.81 8.76 -13.57
N ALA A 214 13.23 7.86 -14.36
CA ALA A 214 13.52 6.43 -14.34
C ALA A 214 14.63 5.98 -15.31
N LEU A 215 15.20 6.88 -16.12
CA LEU A 215 16.20 6.57 -17.16
C LEU A 215 17.50 5.88 -16.66
N ASN A 216 17.69 5.73 -15.35
CA ASN A 216 18.86 5.08 -14.76
C ASN A 216 18.56 3.69 -14.19
N LEU A 217 17.35 3.16 -14.40
CA LEU A 217 16.92 1.81 -14.05
C LEU A 217 17.00 0.85 -15.24
#